data_AF-A0A9X3EXU9-F1
#
_entry.id   AF-A0A9X3EXU9-F1
#
_cell.length_a   1.000
_cell.length_b   1.000
_cell.length_c   1.000
_cell.angle_alpha   90.00
_cell.angle_beta   90.00
_cell.angle_gamma   90.00
#
_symmetry.space_group_name_H-M   'P 1'
#
loop_
_entity.id
_entity.type
_entity.pdbx_description
1 polymer ?
#
loop_
_entity_poly.entity_id
_entity_poly.type
_entity_poly.pdbx_seq_one_letter_code
_entity_poly.pdbx_strand_id
1 'polypeptide(L)'
;MPLWAGEDMAEAAVAEAFTALSLALRPAPASAASRARLLAAAAAPERRFSPFVARLSHLLDLAHERVGELLVSLARADVWEHVLPNVELFHLEGGPATAGADVGFVRVAAGARFPHHNHLGDEHVLVLQGGFVEDDGTVVRAGAGSFRAAGSAHSLTALPDQDLLYAVVVFGVEFPGLPPRA
;
A
#
# COMPACT_ATOMS: atom_id res chain seq x y z
N MET A 1 19.86 6.81 -25.64
CA MET A 1 20.52 6.32 -24.41
C MET A 1 19.79 6.96 -23.24
N PRO A 2 19.34 6.21 -22.23
CA PRO A 2 18.59 6.84 -21.15
C PRO A 2 19.54 7.57 -20.19
N LEU A 3 19.10 8.76 -19.74
CA LEU A 3 19.82 9.72 -18.90
C LEU A 3 19.80 9.39 -17.39
N TRP A 4 19.44 8.15 -17.02
CA TRP A 4 19.29 7.71 -15.61
C TRP A 4 20.27 6.61 -15.19
N ALA A 5 21.31 6.33 -15.98
CA ALA A 5 22.37 5.39 -15.61
C ALA A 5 23.43 6.00 -14.66
N GLY A 6 23.09 7.07 -13.94
CA GLY A 6 24.02 7.89 -13.17
C GLY A 6 23.54 8.31 -11.77
N GLU A 7 22.50 7.67 -11.22
CA GLU A 7 22.16 7.81 -9.80
C GLU A 7 23.14 6.99 -8.94
N ASP A 8 24.30 7.63 -8.79
CA ASP A 8 25.12 7.83 -7.60
C ASP A 8 25.73 6.61 -6.87
N MET A 9 26.69 5.97 -7.55
CA MET A 9 27.66 5.08 -6.89
C MET A 9 28.31 5.70 -5.64
N ALA A 10 28.43 7.03 -5.57
CA ALA A 10 28.99 7.70 -4.40
C ALA A 10 28.00 7.70 -3.23
N GLU A 11 26.70 7.90 -3.47
CA GLU A 11 25.67 7.79 -2.44
C GLU A 11 25.56 6.36 -1.88
N ALA A 12 25.63 5.36 -2.77
CA ALA A 12 25.68 3.95 -2.36
C ALA A 12 26.92 3.62 -1.52
N ALA A 13 28.11 4.10 -1.93
CA ALA A 13 29.35 3.91 -1.19
C ALA A 13 29.34 4.63 0.17
N VAL A 14 28.72 5.81 0.24
CA VAL A 14 28.51 6.54 1.49
C VAL A 14 27.58 5.75 2.42
N ALA A 15 26.45 5.24 1.93
CA ALA A 15 25.53 4.43 2.72
C ALA A 15 26.19 3.15 3.25
N GLU A 16 27.03 2.50 2.43
CA GLU A 16 27.80 1.32 2.84
C GLU A 16 28.83 1.66 3.93
N ALA A 17 29.56 2.77 3.77
CA ALA A 17 30.52 3.24 4.77
C ALA A 17 29.84 3.59 6.11
N PHE A 18 28.69 4.27 6.08
CA PHE A 18 27.90 4.55 7.29
C PHE A 18 27.41 3.27 7.97
N THR A 19 26.97 2.29 7.19
CA THR A 19 26.57 0.97 7.70
C THR A 19 27.75 0.28 8.40
N ALA A 20 28.90 0.17 7.73
CA ALA A 20 30.10 -0.45 8.30
C ALA A 20 30.56 0.27 9.59
N LEU A 21 30.55 1.61 9.60
CA LEU A 21 30.88 2.40 10.77
C LEU A 21 29.91 2.13 11.93
N SER A 22 28.60 2.09 11.65
CA SER A 22 27.58 1.83 12.69
C SER A 22 27.73 0.45 13.33
N LEU A 23 28.11 -0.56 12.54
CA LEU A 23 28.34 -1.93 13.03
C LEU A 23 29.65 -2.06 13.82
N ALA A 24 30.66 -1.22 13.53
CA ALA A 24 31.94 -1.20 14.22
C ALA A 24 31.89 -0.46 15.58
N LEU A 25 30.86 0.36 15.82
CA LEU A 25 30.66 1.03 17.11
C LEU A 25 30.35 0.01 18.21
N ARG A 26 30.89 0.25 19.41
CA ARG A 26 30.53 -0.57 20.58
C ARG A 26 29.05 -0.35 20.93
N PRO A 27 28.22 -1.40 21.03
CA PRO A 27 26.83 -1.25 21.43
C PRO A 27 26.73 -0.64 22.83
N ALA A 28 25.96 0.44 22.96
CA ALA A 28 25.57 0.97 24.25
C ALA A 28 24.30 0.24 24.74
N PRO A 29 24.22 -0.19 26.00
CA PRO A 29 23.04 -0.88 26.51
C PRO A 29 21.84 0.08 26.52
N ALA A 30 20.77 -0.29 25.83
CA ALA A 30 19.50 0.41 25.94
C ALA A 30 18.83 0.07 27.28
N SER A 31 18.21 1.05 27.93
CA SER A 31 17.46 0.79 29.17
C SER A 31 16.27 -0.12 28.89
N ALA A 32 15.90 -0.95 29.87
CA ALA A 32 14.70 -1.79 29.79
C ALA A 32 13.44 -0.94 29.50
N ALA A 33 13.39 0.29 30.04
CA ALA A 33 12.32 1.25 29.78
C ALA A 33 12.25 1.69 28.31
N SER A 34 13.39 1.94 27.65
CA SER A 34 13.41 2.28 26.22
C SER A 34 12.98 1.10 25.33
N ARG A 35 13.43 -0.12 25.65
CA ARG A 35 12.97 -1.33 24.94
C ARG A 35 11.47 -1.54 25.09
N ALA A 36 10.95 -1.42 26.32
CA ALA A 36 9.52 -1.57 26.59
C ALA A 36 8.69 -0.51 25.84
N ARG A 37 9.13 0.76 25.84
CA ARG A 37 8.46 1.83 25.08
C ARG A 37 8.44 1.56 23.58
N LEU A 38 9.56 1.11 22.99
CA LEU A 38 9.63 0.80 21.57
C LEU A 38 8.69 -0.34 21.19
N LEU A 39 8.69 -1.43 21.97
CA LEU A 39 7.79 -2.56 21.75
C LEU A 39 6.32 -2.16 21.92
N ALA A 40 5.99 -1.36 22.92
CA ALA A 40 4.63 -0.84 23.11
C ALA A 40 4.19 0.06 21.94
N ALA A 41 5.08 0.92 21.44
CA ALA A 41 4.80 1.77 20.29
C ALA A 41 4.62 0.98 18.99
N ALA A 42 5.40 -0.09 18.80
CA ALA A 42 5.27 -0.99 17.64
C ALA A 42 4.02 -1.89 17.74
N ALA A 43 3.59 -2.22 18.96
CA ALA A 43 2.40 -3.04 19.21
C ALA A 43 1.09 -2.24 19.17
N ALA A 44 1.15 -0.90 19.13
CA ALA A 44 -0.02 -0.03 19.09
C ALA A 44 -0.79 -0.21 17.77
N PRO A 45 -1.96 -0.88 17.77
CA PRO A 45 -2.67 -1.22 16.53
C PRO A 45 -3.09 0.01 15.73
N GLU A 46 -3.39 1.12 16.41
CA GLU A 46 -3.75 2.40 15.81
C GLU A 46 -2.59 3.07 15.06
N ARG A 47 -1.35 2.64 15.31
CA ARG A 47 -0.14 3.16 14.64
C ARG A 47 0.48 2.20 13.63
N ARG A 48 -0.13 1.02 13.41
CA ARG A 48 0.44 -0.04 12.57
C ARG A 48 0.77 0.42 11.14
N PHE A 49 0.07 1.42 10.64
CA PHE A 49 0.25 2.00 9.31
C PHE A 49 0.85 3.40 9.29
N SER A 50 1.30 3.92 10.43
CA SER A 50 1.93 5.25 10.49
C SER A 50 3.12 5.42 9.53
N PRO A 51 3.95 4.39 9.20
CA PRO A 51 5.02 4.54 8.22
C PRO A 51 4.52 4.88 6.80
N PHE A 52 3.26 4.61 6.48
CA PHE A 52 2.70 4.86 5.14
C PHE A 52 2.09 6.25 4.97
N VAL A 53 1.96 7.05 6.04
CA VAL A 53 1.23 8.33 6.01
C VAL A 53 1.72 9.25 4.90
N ALA A 54 3.04 9.46 4.76
CA ALA A 54 3.58 10.37 3.75
C ALA A 54 3.28 9.89 2.31
N ARG A 55 3.38 8.58 2.05
CA ARG A 55 3.11 8.00 0.72
C ARG A 55 1.62 7.97 0.41
N LEU A 56 0.78 7.71 1.41
CA LEU A 56 -0.67 7.78 1.27
C LEU A 56 -1.14 9.22 1.06
N SER A 57 -0.54 10.20 1.75
CA SER A 57 -0.82 11.61 1.52
C SER A 57 -0.55 12.01 0.07
N HIS A 58 0.57 11.54 -0.50
CA HIS A 58 0.87 11.78 -1.90
C HIS A 58 -0.10 11.04 -2.82
N LEU A 59 -0.32 9.74 -2.61
CA LEU A 59 -1.16 8.90 -3.47
C LEU A 59 -2.61 9.40 -3.51
N LEU A 60 -3.19 9.68 -2.34
CA LEU A 60 -4.60 10.05 -2.20
C LEU A 60 -4.84 11.56 -2.36
N ASP A 61 -3.75 12.34 -2.48
CA ASP A 61 -3.76 13.81 -2.45
C ASP A 61 -4.47 14.40 -1.21
N LEU A 62 -4.11 13.88 -0.03
CA LEU A 62 -4.73 14.25 1.25
C LEU A 62 -3.69 14.71 2.28
N ALA A 63 -4.10 15.62 3.15
CA ALA A 63 -3.28 16.06 4.28
C ALA A 63 -2.92 14.89 5.22
N HIS A 64 -1.74 14.94 5.84
CA HIS A 64 -1.22 13.89 6.71
C HIS A 64 -2.16 13.57 7.89
N GLU A 65 -2.78 14.61 8.46
CA GLU A 65 -3.78 14.48 9.54
C GLU A 65 -4.97 13.64 9.08
N ARG A 66 -5.54 13.97 7.91
CA ARG A 66 -6.68 13.25 7.34
C ARG A 66 -6.34 11.80 7.05
N VAL A 67 -5.15 11.53 6.49
CA VAL A 67 -4.66 10.16 6.28
C VAL A 67 -4.54 9.41 7.59
N GLY A 68 -4.05 10.07 8.66
CA GLY A 68 -4.00 9.48 10.01
C GLY A 68 -5.38 9.02 10.51
N GLU A 69 -6.41 9.86 10.37
CA GLU A 69 -7.79 9.52 10.75
C GLU A 69 -8.35 8.33 9.95
N LEU A 70 -8.07 8.29 8.64
CA LEU A 70 -8.48 7.21 7.76
C LEU A 70 -7.82 5.89 8.17
N LEU A 71 -6.52 5.90 8.47
CA LEU A 71 -5.78 4.73 8.92
C LEU A 71 -6.31 4.15 10.24
N VAL A 72 -6.72 5.01 11.18
CA VAL A 72 -7.40 4.57 12.42
C VAL A 72 -8.74 3.92 12.11
N SER A 73 -9.48 4.47 11.13
CA SER A 73 -10.80 3.98 10.75
C SER A 73 -10.78 2.58 10.13
N LEU A 74 -9.65 2.13 9.58
CA LEU A 74 -9.49 0.78 8.99
C LEU A 74 -9.77 -0.37 9.98
N ALA A 75 -9.67 -0.12 11.28
CA ALA A 75 -9.97 -1.10 12.33
C ALA A 75 -11.48 -1.27 12.61
N ARG A 76 -12.31 -0.33 12.14
CA ARG A 76 -13.76 -0.39 12.33
C ARG A 76 -14.39 -1.25 11.24
N ALA A 77 -15.33 -2.10 11.59
CA ALA A 77 -16.02 -2.96 10.62
C ALA A 77 -17.03 -2.19 9.75
N ASP A 78 -17.58 -1.07 10.27
CA ASP A 78 -18.67 -0.32 9.63
C ASP A 78 -18.25 0.57 8.46
N VAL A 79 -16.94 0.74 8.23
CA VAL A 79 -16.41 1.50 7.08
C VAL A 79 -16.23 0.64 5.83
N TRP A 80 -16.40 -0.68 5.95
CA TRP A 80 -16.14 -1.64 4.88
C TRP A 80 -17.44 -2.10 4.22
N GLU A 81 -17.48 -2.04 2.90
CA GLU A 81 -18.54 -2.58 2.06
C GLU A 81 -18.07 -3.85 1.35
N HIS A 82 -18.89 -4.90 1.35
CA HIS A 82 -18.60 -6.10 0.57
C HIS A 82 -18.98 -5.86 -0.90
N VAL A 83 -17.97 -5.77 -1.77
CA VAL A 83 -18.18 -5.45 -3.19
C VAL A 83 -18.10 -6.68 -4.09
N LEU A 84 -17.36 -7.70 -3.67
CA LEU A 84 -17.26 -9.01 -4.32
C LEU A 84 -17.06 -10.09 -3.23
N PRO A 85 -17.21 -11.39 -3.55
CA PRO A 85 -16.85 -12.44 -2.61
C PRO A 85 -15.40 -12.30 -2.14
N ASN A 86 -15.21 -12.21 -0.81
CA ASN A 86 -13.90 -12.04 -0.15
C ASN A 86 -13.16 -10.72 -0.46
N VAL A 87 -13.88 -9.72 -0.99
CA VAL A 87 -13.33 -8.39 -1.25
C VAL A 87 -14.19 -7.34 -0.57
N GLU A 88 -13.55 -6.57 0.30
CA GLU A 88 -14.16 -5.42 0.98
C GLU A 88 -13.52 -4.13 0.49
N LEU A 89 -14.31 -3.07 0.36
CA LEU A 89 -13.88 -1.74 -0.03
C LEU A 89 -14.27 -0.73 1.04
N PHE A 90 -13.31 0.09 1.45
CA PHE A 90 -13.58 1.36 2.13
C PHE A 90 -13.34 2.49 1.13
N HIS A 91 -14.44 2.98 0.54
CA HIS A 91 -14.41 4.08 -0.42
C HIS A 91 -14.29 5.44 0.28
N LEU A 92 -13.55 6.37 -0.33
CA LEU A 92 -13.37 7.73 0.19
C LEU A 92 -13.16 8.74 -0.94
N GLU A 93 -13.40 10.00 -0.65
CA GLU A 93 -13.03 11.10 -1.54
C GLU A 93 -11.55 11.46 -1.35
N GLY A 94 -10.78 11.41 -2.43
CA GLY A 94 -9.40 11.90 -2.47
C GLY A 94 -9.32 13.41 -2.72
N GLY A 95 -8.10 13.92 -2.92
CA GLY A 95 -7.86 15.33 -3.22
C GLY A 95 -8.10 15.74 -4.68
N PRO A 96 -7.87 17.03 -5.01
CA PRO A 96 -8.00 17.56 -6.37
C PRO A 96 -7.24 16.77 -7.46
N ALA A 97 -6.06 16.22 -7.15
CA ALA A 97 -5.27 15.45 -8.11
C ALA A 97 -5.87 14.09 -8.44
N THR A 98 -6.76 13.57 -7.60
CA THR A 98 -7.48 12.30 -7.81
C THR A 98 -8.93 12.53 -8.25
N ALA A 99 -9.29 13.75 -8.69
CA ALA A 99 -10.65 14.07 -9.09
C ALA A 99 -11.13 13.17 -10.24
N GLY A 100 -12.28 12.51 -10.03
CA GLY A 100 -12.85 11.57 -11.00
C GLY A 100 -12.30 10.14 -10.93
N ALA A 101 -11.40 9.84 -9.98
CA ALA A 101 -10.99 8.47 -9.67
C ALA A 101 -11.88 7.84 -8.60
N ASP A 102 -11.95 6.50 -8.61
CA ASP A 102 -12.33 5.73 -7.44
C ASP A 102 -11.13 5.65 -6.50
N VAL A 103 -11.31 6.15 -5.28
CA VAL A 103 -10.24 6.21 -4.26
C VAL A 103 -10.68 5.43 -3.03
N GLY A 104 -9.77 4.66 -2.45
CA GLY A 104 -10.11 3.90 -1.25
C GLY A 104 -9.05 2.93 -0.77
N PHE A 105 -9.48 2.11 0.19
CA PHE A 105 -8.73 0.95 0.66
C PHE A 105 -9.48 -0.32 0.30
N VAL A 106 -8.76 -1.30 -0.24
CA VAL A 106 -9.32 -2.61 -0.60
C VAL A 106 -8.71 -3.66 0.31
N ARG A 107 -9.56 -4.52 0.86
CA ARG A 107 -9.16 -5.74 1.57
C ARG A 107 -9.56 -6.95 0.74
N VAL A 108 -8.61 -7.85 0.53
CA VAL A 108 -8.84 -9.15 -0.11
C VAL A 108 -8.42 -10.24 0.86
N ALA A 109 -9.32 -11.18 1.15
CA ALA A 109 -9.02 -12.25 2.10
C ALA A 109 -7.80 -13.07 1.65
N ALA A 110 -7.02 -13.58 2.61
CA ALA A 110 -5.85 -14.39 2.34
C ALA A 110 -6.14 -15.54 1.34
N GLY A 111 -5.34 -15.66 0.28
CA GLY A 111 -5.51 -16.65 -0.77
C GLY A 111 -6.70 -16.41 -1.73
N ALA A 112 -7.51 -15.39 -1.52
CA ALA A 112 -8.62 -15.07 -2.42
C ALA A 112 -8.14 -14.36 -3.70
N ARG A 113 -8.88 -14.59 -4.78
CA ARG A 113 -8.62 -13.96 -6.08
C ARG A 113 -9.49 -12.73 -6.25
N PHE A 114 -8.87 -11.59 -6.56
CA PHE A 114 -9.56 -10.45 -7.14
C PHE A 114 -9.77 -10.74 -8.62
N PRO A 115 -11.02 -10.71 -9.12
CA PRO A 115 -11.33 -11.21 -10.45
C PRO A 115 -10.71 -10.35 -11.54
N HIS A 116 -10.64 -10.95 -12.74
CA HIS A 116 -10.13 -10.26 -13.92
C HIS A 116 -10.96 -9.00 -14.22
N HIS A 117 -10.28 -7.89 -14.47
CA HIS A 117 -10.89 -6.61 -14.76
C HIS A 117 -10.03 -5.77 -15.72
N ASN A 118 -10.69 -4.86 -16.42
CA ASN A 118 -10.11 -3.92 -17.38
C ASN A 118 -9.97 -2.55 -16.73
N HIS A 119 -8.84 -1.89 -16.97
CA HIS A 119 -8.57 -0.52 -16.54
C HIS A 119 -8.98 0.47 -17.63
N LEU A 120 -9.98 1.31 -17.36
CA LEU A 120 -10.42 2.36 -18.29
C LEU A 120 -9.49 3.58 -18.28
N GLY A 121 -8.78 3.76 -17.17
CA GLY A 121 -7.75 4.76 -16.93
C GLY A 121 -6.64 4.16 -16.07
N ASP A 122 -5.72 4.99 -15.60
CA ASP A 122 -4.58 4.52 -14.81
C ASP A 122 -5.00 4.07 -13.40
N GLU A 123 -4.32 3.05 -12.86
CA GLU A 123 -4.42 2.61 -11.48
C GLU A 123 -3.08 2.77 -10.77
N HIS A 124 -3.11 3.34 -9.57
CA HIS A 124 -2.00 3.38 -8.63
C HIS A 124 -2.38 2.67 -7.33
N VAL A 125 -1.56 1.70 -6.94
CA VAL A 125 -1.74 0.91 -5.72
C VAL A 125 -0.56 1.09 -4.78
N LEU A 126 -0.83 1.16 -3.48
CA LEU A 126 0.15 1.01 -2.41
C LEU A 126 -0.28 -0.11 -1.47
N VAL A 127 0.54 -1.16 -1.32
CA VAL A 127 0.25 -2.28 -0.42
C VAL A 127 0.64 -1.92 1.01
N LEU A 128 -0.31 -2.05 1.96
CA LEU A 128 -0.12 -1.75 3.38
C LEU A 128 0.12 -3.02 4.22
N GLN A 129 -0.53 -4.13 3.86
CA GLN A 129 -0.44 -5.41 4.55
C GLN A 129 -0.50 -6.56 3.56
N GLY A 130 0.20 -7.66 3.86
CA GLY A 130 0.21 -8.85 3.02
C GLY A 130 0.92 -8.61 1.69
N GLY A 131 0.33 -9.13 0.63
CA GLY A 131 0.79 -8.99 -0.73
C GLY A 131 -0.09 -9.77 -1.68
N PHE A 132 0.18 -9.65 -2.97
CA PHE A 132 -0.49 -10.40 -4.01
C PHE A 132 0.50 -10.90 -5.05
N VAL A 133 0.03 -11.88 -5.81
CA VAL A 133 0.68 -12.36 -7.03
C VAL A 133 -0.20 -11.99 -8.23
N GLU A 134 0.44 -11.45 -9.25
CA GLU A 134 -0.15 -11.13 -10.55
C GLU A 134 -0.19 -12.37 -11.45
N ASP A 135 -0.96 -12.31 -12.54
CA ASP A 135 -1.09 -13.42 -13.50
C ASP A 135 0.25 -13.83 -14.15
N ASP A 136 1.22 -12.92 -14.23
CA ASP A 136 2.57 -13.18 -14.75
C ASP A 136 3.54 -13.76 -13.69
N GLY A 137 3.07 -13.96 -12.46
CA GLY A 137 3.86 -14.45 -11.32
C GLY A 137 4.60 -13.37 -10.54
N THR A 138 4.48 -12.09 -10.91
CA THR A 138 5.07 -10.97 -10.16
C THR A 138 4.45 -10.89 -8.78
N VAL A 139 5.28 -10.83 -7.74
CA VAL A 139 4.85 -10.74 -6.34
C VAL A 139 5.05 -9.31 -5.83
N VAL A 140 3.97 -8.68 -5.36
CA VAL A 140 3.97 -7.35 -4.75
C VAL A 140 3.62 -7.49 -3.27
N ARG A 141 4.42 -6.87 -2.38
CA ARG A 141 4.27 -6.99 -0.92
C ARG A 141 4.10 -5.64 -0.25
N ALA A 142 3.70 -5.64 1.02
CA ALA A 142 3.60 -4.45 1.85
C ALA A 142 4.82 -3.52 1.69
N GLY A 143 4.54 -2.23 1.46
CA GLY A 143 5.54 -1.20 1.14
C GLY A 143 5.86 -1.05 -0.35
N ALA A 144 5.51 -2.00 -1.22
CA ALA A 144 5.63 -1.81 -2.66
C ALA A 144 4.41 -1.07 -3.24
N GLY A 145 4.66 -0.31 -4.31
CA GLY A 145 3.60 0.22 -5.16
C GLY A 145 3.41 -0.65 -6.40
N SER A 146 2.22 -0.61 -6.99
CA SER A 146 1.93 -1.21 -8.30
C SER A 146 1.23 -0.17 -9.18
N PHE A 147 1.43 -0.27 -10.49
CA PHE A 147 0.82 0.62 -11.48
C PHE A 147 0.19 -0.20 -12.60
N ARG A 148 -1.01 0.20 -13.02
CA ARG A 148 -1.64 -0.32 -14.24
C ARG A 148 -2.01 0.84 -15.15
N ALA A 149 -1.64 0.70 -16.42
CA ALA A 149 -1.93 1.71 -17.42
C ALA A 149 -3.38 1.55 -17.93
N ALA A 150 -3.98 2.65 -18.37
CA ALA A 150 -5.22 2.63 -19.13
C ALA A 150 -5.17 1.62 -20.29
N GLY A 151 -6.24 0.85 -20.45
CA GLY A 151 -6.36 -0.21 -21.47
C GLY A 151 -5.67 -1.53 -21.11
N SER A 152 -5.01 -1.61 -19.95
CA SER A 152 -4.51 -2.89 -19.43
C SER A 152 -5.62 -3.67 -18.72
N ALA A 153 -5.39 -4.97 -18.51
CA ALA A 153 -6.30 -5.84 -17.78
C ALA A 153 -5.50 -6.87 -16.99
N HIS A 154 -5.98 -7.25 -15.83
CA HIS A 154 -5.31 -8.25 -15.00
C HIS A 154 -6.25 -8.87 -13.97
N SER A 155 -5.77 -9.93 -13.33
CA SER A 155 -6.28 -10.40 -12.05
C SER A 155 -5.13 -10.55 -11.06
N LEU A 156 -5.47 -10.58 -9.76
CA LEU A 156 -4.48 -10.80 -8.71
C LEU A 156 -5.01 -11.79 -7.69
N THR A 157 -4.08 -12.49 -7.03
CA THR A 157 -4.40 -13.39 -5.93
C THR A 157 -3.66 -12.94 -4.68
N ALA A 158 -4.39 -12.70 -3.60
CA ALA A 158 -3.79 -12.39 -2.31
C ALA A 158 -2.91 -13.57 -1.85
N LEU A 159 -1.77 -13.28 -1.25
CA LEU A 159 -0.93 -14.30 -0.66
C LEU A 159 -1.66 -15.01 0.51
N PRO A 160 -1.33 -16.28 0.81
CA PRO A 160 -2.12 -17.08 1.74
C PRO A 160 -1.81 -16.83 3.22
N ASP A 161 -0.76 -16.07 3.54
CA ASP A 161 -0.28 -15.87 4.92
C ASP A 161 -1.14 -14.91 5.74
N GLN A 162 -1.74 -13.91 5.09
CA GLN A 162 -2.55 -12.88 5.73
C GLN A 162 -3.40 -12.14 4.69
N ASP A 163 -4.47 -11.50 5.14
CA ASP A 163 -5.29 -10.64 4.28
C ASP A 163 -4.44 -9.54 3.64
N LEU A 164 -4.68 -9.36 2.34
CA LEU A 164 -4.14 -8.25 1.58
C LEU A 164 -4.93 -6.99 1.93
N LEU A 165 -4.21 -5.91 2.22
CA LEU A 165 -4.77 -4.57 2.35
C LEU A 165 -3.93 -3.60 1.53
N TYR A 166 -4.57 -2.86 0.63
CA TYR A 166 -3.92 -1.83 -0.16
C TYR A 166 -4.78 -0.58 -0.32
N ALA A 167 -4.12 0.56 -0.52
CA ALA A 167 -4.76 1.79 -0.96
C ALA A 167 -4.72 1.85 -2.49
N VAL A 168 -5.77 2.40 -3.09
CA VAL A 168 -5.93 2.49 -4.55
C VAL A 168 -6.45 3.85 -4.96
N VAL A 169 -5.95 4.33 -6.10
CA VAL A 169 -6.54 5.39 -6.93
C VAL A 169 -6.67 4.80 -8.33
N VAL A 170 -7.90 4.62 -8.82
CA VAL A 170 -8.16 4.04 -10.14
C VAL A 170 -9.14 4.88 -10.94
N PHE A 171 -8.79 5.20 -12.18
CA PHE A 171 -9.64 5.98 -13.08
C PHE A 171 -10.54 5.07 -13.91
N GLY A 172 -11.53 4.47 -13.26
CA GLY A 172 -12.53 3.63 -13.90
C GLY A 172 -12.05 2.20 -14.13
N VAL A 173 -12.89 1.25 -13.71
CA VAL A 173 -12.65 -0.18 -13.87
C VAL A 173 -13.88 -0.86 -14.44
N GLU A 174 -13.67 -1.85 -15.30
CA GLU A 174 -14.74 -2.67 -15.85
C GLU A 174 -14.50 -4.14 -15.51
N PHE A 175 -15.53 -4.82 -15.02
CA PHE A 175 -15.50 -6.25 -14.78
C PHE A 175 -16.27 -6.96 -15.90
N PRO A 176 -15.59 -7.65 -16.82
CA PRO A 176 -16.26 -8.38 -17.89
C PRO A 176 -17.33 -9.33 -17.34
N GLY A 177 -18.57 -9.17 -17.81
CA GLY A 177 -19.71 -10.00 -17.38
C GLY A 177 -20.45 -9.52 -16.13
N LEU A 178 -20.03 -8.41 -15.51
CA LEU A 178 -20.85 -7.67 -14.54
C LEU A 178 -21.41 -6.40 -15.22
N PRO A 179 -22.67 -6.02 -14.94
CA PRO A 179 -23.20 -4.75 -15.44
C PRO A 179 -22.36 -3.58 -14.90
N PRO A 180 -22.19 -2.49 -15.67
CA PRO A 180 -21.51 -1.30 -15.17
C PRO A 180 -22.20 -0.80 -13.89
N ARG A 181 -21.40 -0.31 -12.93
CA ARG A 181 -21.93 0.38 -11.75
C ARG A 181 -22.68 1.65 -12.22
N ALA A 182 -23.91 1.81 -11.74
CA ALA A 182 -24.79 2.93 -12.06
C ALA A 182 -24.33 4.24 -11.41
#